data_AF-A0A7S0LR77-F1
#
_entry.id   AF-A0A7S0LR77-F1
#
_cell.length_a   1.000
_cell.length_b   1.000
_cell.length_c   1.000
_cell.angle_alpha   90.00
_cell.angle_beta   90.00
_cell.angle_gamma   90.00
#
_symmetry.space_group_name_H-M   'P 1'
#
loop_
_entity.id
_entity.type
_entity.pdbx_description
1 polymer ?
#
loop_
_entity_poly.entity_id
_entity_poly.type
_entity_poly.pdbx_seq_one_letter_code
_entity_poly.pdbx_strand_id
1 'polypeptide(L)'
;TDCIRAFCAAEGAVHCDLGRVRILRLSESDSYGPFFTRFAGAHLWQGENYFVQIDAHTDFREGWDTHLIHQLKLTPTYPLSVLSNYPPHGTPHDTRPWPRANFSGMEVPGHGGTESTPLALCGCSFETIPGGTRRTLRVGSTARSLAPPGRGGLLEPRRTAFVAAGFFAAHASLLLAVPFDPYLPFLFMGEEIALSLRFWTSGYDIYAPSVDVVRHWYVRKESMKYWETVSMVLDDHRMNNEMQNLTIQRIMFLVGYPEAQQEGFVQPRSVLSRAGAYAQGGVRSRESFLGHVGLDVANKIFTQPEWCTTGTHPPASVAG
;
A
#
# COMPACT_ATOMS: atom_id res chain seq x y z
N THR A 1 21.07 20.92 5.67
CA THR A 1 21.77 20.46 4.46
C THR A 1 20.84 19.55 3.68
N ASP A 2 20.71 19.69 2.36
CA ASP A 2 19.85 18.82 1.53
C ASP A 2 20.44 17.39 1.49
N CYS A 3 19.70 16.40 1.99
CA CYS A 3 20.16 15.00 2.11
C CYS A 3 20.54 14.41 0.74
N ILE A 4 19.83 14.76 -0.32
CA ILE A 4 20.19 14.30 -1.67
C ILE A 4 21.49 14.92 -2.10
N ARG A 5 21.68 16.24 -1.88
CA ARG A 5 22.94 16.88 -2.27
C ARG A 5 24.11 16.24 -1.54
N ALA A 6 23.95 15.90 -0.27
CA ALA A 6 24.95 15.17 0.49
C ALA A 6 25.21 13.77 -0.10
N PHE A 7 24.15 13.01 -0.43
CA PHE A 7 24.27 11.70 -1.07
C PHE A 7 24.99 11.76 -2.42
N CYS A 8 24.57 12.66 -3.32
CA CYS A 8 25.18 12.83 -4.64
C CYS A 8 26.60 13.39 -4.59
N ALA A 9 26.99 14.09 -3.53
CA ALA A 9 28.36 14.58 -3.33
C ALA A 9 29.30 13.53 -2.71
N ALA A 10 28.77 12.38 -2.26
CA ALA A 10 29.50 11.34 -1.57
C ALA A 10 29.28 9.97 -2.26
N GLU A 11 28.80 8.98 -1.52
CA GLU A 11 28.60 7.59 -1.97
C GLU A 11 27.65 7.44 -3.18
N GLY A 12 26.77 8.41 -3.40
CA GLY A 12 25.76 8.40 -4.44
C GLY A 12 26.18 9.01 -5.78
N ALA A 13 27.39 9.58 -5.90
CA ALA A 13 27.80 10.38 -7.06
C ALA A 13 27.54 9.68 -8.40
N VAL A 14 28.02 8.45 -8.55
CA VAL A 14 27.84 7.65 -9.78
C VAL A 14 26.36 7.39 -10.11
N HIS A 15 25.50 7.25 -9.10
CA HIS A 15 24.07 7.02 -9.31
C HIS A 15 23.36 8.30 -9.75
N CYS A 16 23.76 9.45 -9.21
CA CYS A 16 23.21 10.74 -9.61
C CYS A 16 23.68 11.13 -11.02
N ASP A 17 24.96 10.95 -11.34
CA ASP A 17 25.53 11.26 -12.66
C ASP A 17 24.90 10.42 -13.78
N LEU A 18 24.58 9.15 -13.48
CA LEU A 18 23.89 8.25 -14.41
C LEU A 18 22.36 8.47 -14.46
N GLY A 19 21.82 9.47 -13.75
CA GLY A 19 20.38 9.77 -13.74
C GLY A 19 19.51 8.73 -13.04
N ARG A 20 20.09 7.85 -12.21
CA ARG A 20 19.35 6.82 -11.43
C ARG A 20 18.59 7.43 -10.25
N VAL A 21 18.96 8.65 -9.85
CA VAL A 21 18.26 9.43 -8.83
C VAL A 21 17.56 10.60 -9.49
N ARG A 22 16.23 10.62 -9.42
CA ARG A 22 15.38 11.68 -9.96
C ARG A 22 14.50 12.22 -8.86
N ILE A 23 14.39 13.55 -8.78
CA ILE A 23 13.74 14.21 -7.65
C ILE A 23 12.82 15.29 -8.17
N LEU A 24 11.58 15.24 -7.70
CA LEU A 24 10.66 16.37 -7.73
C LEU A 24 10.77 17.09 -6.38
N ARG A 25 11.22 18.35 -6.38
CA ARG A 25 11.22 19.19 -5.19
C ARG A 25 9.96 20.04 -5.19
N LEU A 26 9.15 19.91 -4.15
CA LEU A 26 7.95 20.72 -3.93
C LEU A 26 8.18 21.63 -2.73
N SER A 27 7.65 22.85 -2.82
CA SER A 27 7.53 23.70 -1.63
C SER A 27 6.45 23.14 -0.71
N GLU A 28 6.46 23.56 0.54
CA GLU A 28 5.45 23.15 1.53
C GLU A 28 4.02 23.42 1.05
N SER A 29 3.77 24.59 0.46
CA SER A 29 2.45 24.98 -0.06
C SER A 29 2.00 24.16 -1.28
N ASP A 30 2.93 23.47 -1.94
CA ASP A 30 2.64 22.59 -3.09
C ASP A 30 2.57 21.11 -2.68
N SER A 31 2.83 20.79 -1.41
CA SER A 31 2.84 19.43 -0.88
C SER A 31 1.42 18.99 -0.54
N TYR A 32 0.63 18.63 -1.56
CA TYR A 32 -0.77 18.19 -1.41
C TYR A 32 -0.92 16.78 -0.81
N GLY A 33 -0.10 16.43 0.17
CA GLY A 33 -0.13 15.18 0.90
C GLY A 33 0.46 13.97 0.17
N PRO A 34 0.45 12.81 0.84
CA PRO A 34 1.18 11.62 0.41
C PRO A 34 0.60 11.03 -0.88
N PHE A 35 -0.72 10.94 -1.02
CA PHE A 35 -1.33 10.37 -2.23
C PHE A 35 -0.97 11.15 -3.50
N PHE A 36 -1.03 12.48 -3.43
CA PHE A 36 -0.59 13.34 -4.53
C PHE A 36 0.91 13.18 -4.83
N THR A 37 1.73 12.99 -3.80
CA THR A 37 3.17 12.74 -3.97
C THR A 37 3.44 11.41 -4.69
N ARG A 38 2.62 10.38 -4.45
CA ARG A 38 2.67 9.12 -5.21
C ARG A 38 2.33 9.35 -6.68
N PHE A 39 1.28 10.13 -6.96
CA PHE A 39 0.93 10.55 -8.32
C PHE A 39 2.10 11.25 -9.01
N ALA A 40 2.65 12.28 -8.39
CA ALA A 40 3.74 13.05 -8.98
C ALA A 40 5.02 12.20 -9.14
N GLY A 41 5.35 11.38 -8.14
CA GLY A 41 6.49 10.47 -8.16
C GLY A 41 6.39 9.40 -9.24
N ALA A 42 5.19 8.85 -9.49
CA ALA A 42 4.97 7.87 -10.55
C ALA A 42 5.27 8.43 -11.95
N HIS A 43 5.15 9.76 -12.16
CA HIS A 43 5.49 10.40 -13.44
C HIS A 43 7.01 10.57 -13.65
N LEU A 44 7.83 10.27 -12.64
CA LEU A 44 9.28 10.21 -12.81
C LEU A 44 9.75 8.87 -13.39
N TRP A 45 8.86 7.89 -13.52
CA TRP A 45 9.16 6.60 -14.17
C TRP A 45 9.58 6.81 -15.64
N GLN A 46 10.66 6.14 -16.07
CA GLN A 46 11.20 6.24 -17.44
C GLN A 46 11.33 4.87 -18.11
N GLY A 47 10.48 3.92 -17.74
CA GLY A 47 10.48 2.58 -18.33
C GLY A 47 11.20 1.51 -17.52
N GLU A 48 11.49 1.76 -16.24
CA GLU A 48 11.98 0.71 -15.34
C GLU A 48 10.97 -0.44 -15.25
N ASN A 49 11.43 -1.69 -15.21
CA ASN A 49 10.54 -2.87 -15.28
C ASN A 49 9.71 -3.08 -14.02
N TYR A 50 10.17 -2.59 -12.87
CA TYR A 50 9.56 -2.81 -11.57
C TYR A 50 9.30 -1.47 -10.89
N PHE A 51 8.17 -1.40 -10.18
CA PHE A 51 7.81 -0.26 -9.37
C PHE A 51 7.72 -0.70 -7.90
N VAL A 52 8.37 0.06 -7.03
CA VAL A 52 8.32 -0.15 -5.58
C VAL A 52 7.93 1.17 -4.94
N GLN A 53 6.83 1.11 -4.20
CA GLN A 53 6.37 2.19 -3.35
C GLN A 53 6.82 1.90 -1.92
N ILE A 54 7.42 2.90 -1.28
CA ILE A 54 7.84 2.86 0.12
C ILE A 54 7.54 4.18 0.82
N ASP A 55 7.47 4.14 2.15
CA ASP A 55 7.59 5.32 3.00
C ASP A 55 9.06 5.75 3.15
N ALA A 56 9.31 7.02 3.46
CA ALA A 56 10.65 7.61 3.52
C ALA A 56 11.51 7.17 4.74
N HIS A 57 11.01 6.25 5.57
CA HIS A 57 11.64 5.81 6.81
C HIS A 57 11.58 4.29 6.92
N THR A 58 12.17 3.67 5.92
CA THR A 58 12.31 2.24 5.78
C THR A 58 13.78 1.83 5.76
N ASP A 59 14.08 0.67 6.33
CA ASP A 59 15.39 0.02 6.27
C ASP A 59 15.28 -1.22 5.38
N PHE A 60 16.21 -1.42 4.46
CA PHE A 60 16.14 -2.49 3.46
C PHE A 60 16.99 -3.69 3.86
N ARG A 61 16.49 -4.90 3.57
CA ARG A 61 17.30 -6.11 3.61
C ARG A 61 18.38 -6.06 2.53
N GLU A 62 19.55 -6.62 2.80
CA GLU A 62 20.52 -6.92 1.74
C GLU A 62 19.88 -7.78 0.64
N GLY A 63 20.10 -7.42 -0.63
CA GLY A 63 19.49 -8.13 -1.77
C GLY A 63 17.97 -7.99 -1.89
N TRP A 64 17.36 -6.98 -1.22
CA TRP A 64 15.92 -6.73 -1.21
C TRP A 64 15.27 -6.76 -2.60
N ASP A 65 15.95 -6.22 -3.62
CA ASP A 65 15.45 -6.10 -4.99
C ASP A 65 15.35 -7.47 -5.65
N THR A 66 16.38 -8.29 -5.51
CA THR A 66 16.44 -9.67 -5.98
C THR A 66 15.37 -10.50 -5.28
N HIS A 67 15.19 -10.31 -3.98
CA HIS A 67 14.14 -10.97 -3.20
C HIS A 67 12.73 -10.57 -3.67
N LEU A 68 12.49 -9.29 -3.94
CA LEU A 68 11.20 -8.81 -4.45
C LEU A 68 10.89 -9.36 -5.83
N ILE A 69 11.85 -9.27 -6.76
CA ILE A 69 11.67 -9.73 -8.15
C ILE A 69 11.45 -11.24 -8.18
N HIS A 70 12.21 -11.99 -7.38
CA HIS A 70 12.04 -13.43 -7.27
C HIS A 70 10.65 -13.79 -6.75
N GLN A 71 10.20 -13.16 -5.67
CA GLN A 71 8.87 -13.38 -5.11
C GLN A 71 7.76 -13.03 -6.11
N LEU A 72 7.85 -11.89 -6.81
CA LEU A 72 6.88 -11.51 -7.84
C LEU A 72 6.77 -12.60 -8.91
N LYS A 73 7.90 -13.13 -9.40
CA LYS A 73 7.91 -14.18 -10.43
C LYS A 73 7.38 -15.53 -9.95
N LEU A 74 7.40 -15.80 -8.65
CA LEU A 74 6.81 -17.01 -8.07
C LEU A 74 5.29 -16.92 -7.91
N THR A 75 4.70 -15.72 -8.00
CA THR A 75 3.26 -15.59 -7.90
C THR A 75 2.56 -16.20 -9.13
N PRO A 76 1.42 -16.88 -8.95
CA PRO A 76 0.66 -17.48 -10.05
C PRO A 76 0.21 -16.54 -11.17
N THR A 77 0.16 -15.23 -10.93
CA THR A 77 -0.39 -14.24 -11.88
C THR A 77 0.63 -13.27 -12.43
N TYR A 78 1.93 -13.53 -12.24
CA TYR A 78 2.98 -12.67 -12.78
C TYR A 78 2.79 -12.45 -14.30
N PRO A 79 2.85 -11.21 -14.81
CA PRO A 79 3.25 -9.95 -14.15
C PRO A 79 2.12 -9.15 -13.47
N LEU A 80 0.87 -9.64 -13.47
CA LEU A 80 -0.30 -9.02 -12.84
C LEU A 80 -0.36 -9.31 -11.33
N SER A 81 0.72 -9.00 -10.64
CA SER A 81 0.92 -9.35 -9.23
C SER A 81 1.48 -8.17 -8.45
N VAL A 82 0.93 -7.97 -7.25
CA VAL A 82 1.34 -6.92 -6.31
C VAL A 82 1.76 -7.61 -5.02
N LEU A 83 3.01 -7.41 -4.60
CA LEU A 83 3.47 -7.78 -3.26
C LEU A 83 3.20 -6.62 -2.31
N SER A 84 2.55 -6.86 -1.18
CA SER A 84 2.32 -5.85 -0.15
C SER A 84 2.07 -6.47 1.21
N ASN A 85 2.57 -5.81 2.25
CA ASN A 85 2.25 -6.06 3.64
C ASN A 85 2.49 -4.79 4.46
N TYR A 86 2.14 -4.82 5.74
CA TYR A 86 2.75 -3.92 6.70
C TYR A 86 4.12 -4.47 7.10
N PRO A 87 5.22 -3.79 6.74
CA PRO A 87 6.55 -4.25 7.09
C PRO A 87 6.73 -4.38 8.61
N PRO A 88 7.62 -5.26 9.09
CA PRO A 88 7.97 -5.34 10.50
C PRO A 88 8.56 -4.02 11.00
N HIS A 89 8.38 -3.76 12.29
CA HIS A 89 8.95 -2.55 12.88
C HIS A 89 10.48 -2.59 12.89
N GLY A 90 11.09 -1.47 12.50
CA GLY A 90 12.51 -1.18 12.73
C GLY A 90 12.73 0.31 12.94
N THR A 91 13.91 0.68 13.41
CA THR A 91 14.32 2.08 13.56
C THR A 91 15.70 2.28 12.93
N PRO A 92 16.12 3.51 12.61
CA PRO A 92 17.48 3.77 12.14
C PRO A 92 18.59 3.35 13.12
N HIS A 93 18.25 3.08 14.38
CA HIS A 93 19.19 2.60 15.40
C HIS A 93 19.20 1.08 15.54
N ASP A 94 18.41 0.37 14.73
CA ASP A 94 18.34 -1.08 14.77
C ASP A 94 19.62 -1.69 14.18
N THR A 95 20.49 -2.22 15.04
CA THR A 95 21.71 -2.92 14.64
C THR A 95 21.50 -4.42 14.47
N ARG A 96 20.28 -4.93 14.69
CA ARG A 96 19.99 -6.36 14.58
C ARG A 96 20.06 -6.78 13.12
N PRO A 97 20.83 -7.83 12.79
CA PRO A 97 20.87 -8.33 11.43
C PRO A 97 19.47 -8.79 11.00
N TRP A 98 19.25 -8.77 9.69
CA TRP A 98 18.08 -9.40 9.11
C TRP A 98 18.10 -10.90 9.41
N PRO A 99 16.98 -11.51 9.84
CA PRO A 99 16.86 -12.95 9.91
C PRO A 99 17.23 -13.57 8.55
N ARG A 100 17.85 -14.76 8.57
CA ARG A 100 18.16 -15.45 7.31
C ARG A 100 16.85 -15.78 6.59
N ALA A 101 16.75 -15.31 5.35
CA ALA A 101 15.66 -15.73 4.48
C ALA A 101 15.74 -17.24 4.27
N ASN A 102 14.70 -17.96 4.68
CA ASN A 102 14.63 -19.40 4.45
C ASN A 102 14.07 -19.67 3.05
N PHE A 103 14.94 -19.65 2.03
CA PHE A 103 14.56 -19.96 0.63
C PHE A 103 14.57 -21.45 0.30
N SER A 104 15.14 -22.31 1.16
CA SER A 104 15.33 -23.74 0.89
C SER A 104 14.38 -24.64 1.69
N GLY A 105 13.59 -24.09 2.62
CA GLY A 105 12.71 -24.87 3.49
C GLY A 105 13.47 -25.76 4.48
N MET A 106 14.79 -25.62 4.61
CA MET A 106 15.59 -26.34 5.60
C MET A 106 15.77 -25.48 6.85
N GLU A 107 15.34 -26.00 7.99
CA GLU A 107 15.83 -25.53 9.28
C GLU A 107 17.34 -25.82 9.37
N VAL A 108 18.16 -24.78 9.50
CA VAL A 108 19.59 -24.94 9.76
C VAL A 108 19.77 -24.93 11.28
N PRO A 109 20.14 -26.06 11.92
CA PRO A 109 20.30 -26.09 13.37
C PRO A 109 21.47 -25.19 13.80
N GLY A 110 21.25 -24.33 14.79
CA GLY A 110 22.33 -23.74 15.59
C GLY A 110 22.58 -22.24 15.50
N HIS A 111 21.96 -21.46 14.62
CA HIS A 111 22.25 -20.01 14.48
C HIS A 111 21.01 -19.14 14.24
N GLY A 112 20.54 -18.41 15.27
CA GLY A 112 19.61 -17.28 15.16
C GLY A 112 18.18 -17.66 14.74
N GLY A 113 17.16 -17.07 15.38
CA GLY A 113 15.76 -17.46 15.18
C GLY A 113 15.30 -17.49 13.71
N THR A 114 14.38 -18.41 13.41
CA THR A 114 13.72 -18.52 12.11
C THR A 114 12.95 -17.23 11.80
N GLU A 115 12.99 -16.79 10.55
CA GLU A 115 12.22 -15.63 10.10
C GLU A 115 10.73 -15.91 10.31
N SER A 116 10.06 -15.06 11.10
CA SER A 116 8.61 -15.13 11.27
C SER A 116 7.92 -14.89 9.93
N THR A 117 6.88 -15.66 9.62
CA THR A 117 6.06 -15.43 8.43
C THR A 117 5.59 -13.97 8.38
N PRO A 118 5.83 -13.24 7.28
CA PRO A 118 5.34 -11.88 7.14
C PRO A 118 3.83 -11.82 7.36
N LEU A 119 3.37 -10.74 8.00
CA LEU A 119 1.95 -10.52 8.24
C LEU A 119 1.22 -10.31 6.90
N ALA A 120 -0.04 -10.75 6.84
CA ALA A 120 -0.91 -10.54 5.71
C ALA A 120 -1.96 -9.46 6.01
N LEU A 121 -2.37 -8.70 5.01
CA LEU A 121 -3.38 -7.65 5.11
C LEU A 121 -4.78 -8.26 4.90
N CYS A 122 -5.22 -9.02 5.91
CA CYS A 122 -6.52 -9.73 5.90
C CYS A 122 -7.54 -9.12 6.85
N GLY A 123 -7.22 -8.02 7.53
CA GLY A 123 -8.09 -7.36 8.47
C GLY A 123 -8.56 -6.01 7.93
N CYS A 124 -9.70 -5.56 8.42
CA CYS A 124 -10.24 -4.24 8.16
C CYS A 124 -11.20 -3.84 9.28
N SER A 125 -11.29 -2.55 9.60
CA SER A 125 -12.34 -2.01 10.46
C SER A 125 -12.88 -0.69 9.93
N PHE A 126 -14.19 -0.49 10.01
CA PHE A 126 -14.80 0.80 9.68
C PHE A 126 -14.41 1.84 10.75
N GLU A 127 -14.14 3.08 10.32
CA GLU A 127 -13.72 4.15 11.21
C GLU A 127 -14.86 4.55 12.16
N THR A 128 -14.67 4.29 13.44
CA THR A 128 -15.61 4.64 14.52
C THR A 128 -15.10 5.78 15.41
N ILE A 129 -13.88 6.27 15.17
CA ILE A 129 -13.19 7.22 16.06
C ILE A 129 -13.91 8.58 16.05
N PRO A 130 -14.20 9.17 17.23
CA PRO A 130 -14.63 10.56 17.33
C PRO A 130 -13.57 11.54 16.81
N GLY A 131 -13.94 12.41 15.86
CA GLY A 131 -13.05 13.40 15.25
C GLY A 131 -12.34 12.95 13.97
N GLY A 132 -12.42 11.66 13.63
CA GLY A 132 -12.08 11.13 12.30
C GLY A 132 -13.17 11.38 11.27
N THR A 133 -12.94 11.03 10.00
CA THR A 133 -13.95 11.27 8.95
C THR A 133 -15.22 10.44 9.16
N ARG A 134 -15.09 9.29 9.86
CA ARG A 134 -16.13 8.26 10.09
C ARG A 134 -16.77 7.74 8.80
N ARG A 135 -16.04 7.89 7.69
CA ARG A 135 -16.52 7.71 6.31
C ARG A 135 -15.66 6.71 5.52
N THR A 136 -14.68 6.10 6.18
CA THR A 136 -13.71 5.20 5.58
C THR A 136 -13.46 3.99 6.48
N LEU A 137 -12.61 3.09 5.98
CA LEU A 137 -12.13 1.93 6.68
C LEU A 137 -10.62 2.01 6.89
N ARG A 138 -10.13 1.23 7.84
CA ARG A 138 -8.72 1.07 8.16
C ARG A 138 -8.32 -0.38 7.90
N VAL A 139 -7.33 -0.58 7.05
CA VAL A 139 -6.76 -1.91 6.80
C VAL A 139 -6.00 -2.39 8.03
N GLY A 140 -6.03 -3.69 8.28
CA GLY A 140 -5.37 -4.35 9.38
C GLY A 140 -4.57 -5.56 8.91
N SER A 141 -3.45 -5.81 9.57
CA SER A 141 -2.65 -7.01 9.35
C SER A 141 -3.03 -8.12 10.32
N THR A 142 -2.95 -9.36 9.88
CA THR A 142 -3.09 -10.56 10.72
C THR A 142 -1.92 -11.50 10.52
N ALA A 143 -1.61 -12.26 11.57
CA ALA A 143 -0.78 -13.45 11.42
C ALA A 143 -1.47 -14.44 10.47
N ARG A 144 -0.68 -15.24 9.75
CA ARG A 144 -1.20 -16.31 8.91
C ARG A 144 -1.14 -17.63 9.66
N SER A 145 -2.28 -18.31 9.77
CA SER A 145 -2.36 -19.70 10.23
C SER A 145 -2.10 -20.61 9.03
N LEU A 146 -0.86 -20.63 8.54
CA LEU A 146 -0.49 -21.51 7.45
C LEU A 146 -0.66 -22.97 7.90
N ALA A 147 -1.39 -23.78 7.13
CA ALA A 147 -1.44 -25.23 7.35
C ALA A 147 -0.01 -25.80 7.41
N PRO A 148 0.27 -26.80 8.28
CA PRO A 148 1.63 -27.29 8.49
C PRO A 148 2.29 -27.65 7.16
N PRO A 149 3.53 -27.20 6.92
CA PRO A 149 4.09 -27.20 5.59
C PRO A 149 4.44 -28.62 5.15
N GLY A 150 3.73 -29.13 4.14
CA GLY A 150 4.33 -30.10 3.23
C GLY A 150 5.45 -29.41 2.44
N ARG A 151 6.65 -29.27 3.04
CA ARG A 151 7.93 -28.78 2.47
C ARG A 151 7.98 -27.47 1.65
N GLY A 152 6.86 -26.84 1.28
CA GLY A 152 6.80 -25.64 0.41
C GLY A 152 6.05 -24.43 0.98
N GLY A 153 5.65 -24.48 2.26
CA GLY A 153 4.68 -23.52 2.85
C GLY A 153 5.16 -22.07 2.98
N LEU A 154 6.47 -21.83 3.09
CA LEU A 154 7.05 -20.51 3.40
C LEU A 154 7.88 -19.90 2.27
N LEU A 155 7.99 -20.56 1.12
CA LEU A 155 8.88 -20.12 0.03
C LEU A 155 8.18 -19.19 -0.98
N GLU A 156 6.86 -19.24 -1.03
CA GLU A 156 6.04 -18.59 -2.05
C GLU A 156 5.15 -17.51 -1.44
N PRO A 157 4.98 -16.35 -2.10
CA PRO A 157 4.02 -15.34 -1.67
C PRO A 157 2.60 -15.91 -1.65
N ARG A 158 1.84 -15.58 -0.60
CA ARG A 158 0.44 -16.01 -0.46
C ARG A 158 -0.50 -14.85 -0.70
N ARG A 159 -1.70 -15.15 -1.20
CA ARG A 159 -2.73 -14.13 -1.44
C ARG A 159 -3.03 -13.33 -0.17
N THR A 160 -3.33 -12.06 -0.34
CA THR A 160 -3.84 -11.19 0.72
C THR A 160 -4.94 -10.27 0.18
N ALA A 161 -5.76 -9.69 1.07
CA ALA A 161 -6.97 -8.99 0.66
C ALA A 161 -6.71 -7.54 0.26
N PHE A 162 -5.77 -6.87 0.94
CA PHE A 162 -5.54 -5.44 0.79
C PHE A 162 -4.08 -5.10 0.48
N VAL A 163 -3.85 -3.87 0.05
CA VAL A 163 -2.55 -3.26 -0.20
C VAL A 163 -2.27 -2.23 0.89
N ALA A 164 -1.09 -2.29 1.48
CA ALA A 164 -0.55 -1.23 2.29
C ALA A 164 0.01 -0.15 1.37
N ALA A 165 -0.43 1.09 1.56
CA ALA A 165 0.06 2.17 0.73
C ALA A 165 1.54 2.48 1.06
N GLY A 166 1.97 2.31 2.31
CA GLY A 166 3.36 2.53 2.73
C GLY A 166 4.36 1.50 2.19
N PHE A 167 3.91 0.37 1.64
CA PHE A 167 4.78 -0.61 0.98
C PHE A 167 4.03 -1.49 -0.01
N PHE A 168 4.39 -1.39 -1.29
CA PHE A 168 4.05 -2.41 -2.28
C PHE A 168 5.04 -2.45 -3.44
N ALA A 169 5.14 -3.61 -4.09
CA ALA A 169 5.99 -3.83 -5.26
C ALA A 169 5.21 -4.56 -6.36
N ALA A 170 5.43 -4.18 -7.61
CA ALA A 170 4.79 -4.78 -8.77
C ALA A 170 5.64 -4.63 -10.04
N HIS A 171 5.26 -5.31 -11.12
CA HIS A 171 5.73 -4.93 -12.45
C HIS A 171 5.23 -3.51 -12.79
N ALA A 172 6.08 -2.67 -13.38
CA ALA A 172 5.81 -1.25 -13.57
C ALA A 172 4.68 -0.95 -14.56
N SER A 173 4.22 -1.94 -15.35
CA SER A 173 2.99 -1.81 -16.15
C SER A 173 1.77 -1.43 -15.30
N LEU A 174 1.80 -1.68 -13.99
CA LEU A 174 0.80 -1.20 -13.03
C LEU A 174 0.60 0.32 -13.11
N LEU A 175 1.65 1.11 -13.33
CA LEU A 175 1.57 2.57 -13.38
C LEU A 175 0.74 3.06 -14.59
N LEU A 176 0.75 2.29 -15.67
CA LEU A 176 -0.03 2.58 -16.88
C LEU A 176 -1.46 2.07 -16.75
N ALA A 177 -1.64 0.86 -16.20
CA ALA A 177 -2.93 0.23 -16.04
C ALA A 177 -3.78 0.92 -14.96
N VAL A 178 -3.14 1.36 -13.87
CA VAL A 178 -3.80 1.93 -12.68
C VAL A 178 -3.09 3.21 -12.25
N PRO A 179 -3.19 4.31 -13.02
CA PRO A 179 -2.54 5.57 -12.65
C PRO A 179 -3.09 6.08 -11.32
N PHE A 180 -2.22 6.67 -10.50
CA PHE A 180 -2.66 7.35 -9.28
C PHE A 180 -3.59 8.53 -9.62
N ASP A 181 -4.58 8.76 -8.78
CA ASP A 181 -5.59 9.79 -8.97
C ASP A 181 -5.12 11.16 -8.43
N PRO A 182 -4.90 12.16 -9.29
CA PRO A 182 -4.44 13.48 -8.86
C PRO A 182 -5.53 14.29 -8.13
N TYR A 183 -6.79 13.84 -8.14
CA TYR A 183 -7.92 14.53 -7.49
C TYR A 183 -8.13 14.11 -6.02
N LEU A 184 -7.10 13.53 -5.39
CA LEU A 184 -7.11 13.11 -3.99
C LEU A 184 -6.04 13.85 -3.15
N PRO A 185 -5.99 15.20 -3.16
CA PRO A 185 -5.05 15.93 -2.32
C PRO A 185 -5.33 15.67 -0.83
N PHE A 186 -4.27 15.62 -0.04
CA PHE A 186 -4.28 15.40 1.42
C PHE A 186 -4.91 14.08 1.86
N LEU A 187 -5.30 13.20 0.94
CA LEU A 187 -5.82 11.87 1.30
C LEU A 187 -4.72 11.08 2.01
N PHE A 188 -5.07 10.55 3.18
CA PHE A 188 -4.23 9.64 3.93
C PHE A 188 -5.03 8.42 4.37
N MET A 189 -6.16 8.62 5.03
CA MET A 189 -7.07 7.51 5.30
C MET A 189 -7.92 7.22 4.05
N GLY A 190 -8.05 5.93 3.69
CA GLY A 190 -8.83 5.50 2.52
C GLY A 190 -8.00 5.24 1.27
N GLU A 191 -6.71 5.64 1.22
CA GLU A 191 -5.86 5.32 0.06
C GLU A 191 -5.66 3.81 -0.13
N GLU A 192 -5.55 3.06 0.96
CA GLU A 192 -5.29 1.62 0.92
C GLU A 192 -6.45 0.84 0.28
N ILE A 193 -7.70 1.17 0.66
CA ILE A 193 -8.87 0.54 0.03
C ILE A 193 -9.02 0.97 -1.42
N ALA A 194 -8.73 2.23 -1.75
CA ALA A 194 -8.78 2.73 -3.12
C ALA A 194 -7.77 2.00 -4.02
N LEU A 195 -6.53 1.82 -3.55
CA LEU A 195 -5.50 1.07 -4.27
C LEU A 195 -5.87 -0.41 -4.39
N SER A 196 -6.31 -1.04 -3.29
CA SER A 196 -6.71 -2.46 -3.28
C SER A 196 -7.81 -2.75 -4.31
N LEU A 197 -8.88 -1.95 -4.29
CA LEU A 197 -10.00 -2.08 -5.21
C LEU A 197 -9.54 -1.85 -6.66
N ARG A 198 -8.78 -0.78 -6.92
CA ARG A 198 -8.38 -0.44 -8.30
C ARG A 198 -7.38 -1.42 -8.89
N PHE A 199 -6.44 -1.93 -8.10
CA PHE A 199 -5.52 -2.98 -8.55
C PHE A 199 -6.31 -4.25 -8.90
N TRP A 200 -7.17 -4.70 -8.00
CA TRP A 200 -7.94 -5.92 -8.17
C TRP A 200 -8.90 -5.86 -9.37
N THR A 201 -9.66 -4.77 -9.48
CA THR A 201 -10.61 -4.55 -10.60
C THR A 201 -9.92 -4.37 -11.96
N SER A 202 -8.62 -4.05 -11.94
CA SER A 202 -7.75 -3.99 -13.13
C SER A 202 -7.04 -5.32 -13.43
N GLY A 203 -7.39 -6.40 -12.72
CA GLY A 203 -6.88 -7.75 -12.96
C GLY A 203 -5.61 -8.10 -12.19
N TYR A 204 -5.10 -7.20 -11.34
CA TYR A 204 -3.96 -7.50 -10.49
C TYR A 204 -4.39 -8.30 -9.27
N ASP A 205 -3.49 -9.18 -8.85
CA ASP A 205 -3.69 -9.97 -7.66
C ASP A 205 -2.70 -9.60 -6.58
N ILE A 206 -3.19 -9.54 -5.34
CA ILE A 206 -2.44 -9.02 -4.20
C ILE A 206 -1.93 -10.18 -3.37
N TYR A 207 -0.64 -10.12 -3.03
CA TYR A 207 0.08 -11.15 -2.33
C TYR A 207 0.86 -10.53 -1.17
N ALA A 208 0.84 -11.17 -0.01
CA ALA A 208 1.78 -10.88 1.04
C ALA A 208 3.09 -11.65 0.79
N PRO A 209 4.26 -11.00 0.99
CA PRO A 209 5.54 -11.61 0.72
C PRO A 209 5.76 -12.87 1.58
N SER A 210 6.63 -13.76 1.09
CA SER A 210 7.15 -14.90 1.85
C SER A 210 8.26 -14.49 2.82
N VAL A 211 8.96 -13.39 2.53
CA VAL A 211 10.09 -12.84 3.29
C VAL A 211 9.97 -11.32 3.36
N ASP A 212 10.19 -10.73 4.54
CA ASP A 212 10.18 -9.28 4.71
C ASP A 212 11.45 -8.64 4.12
N VAL A 213 11.29 -7.70 3.21
CA VAL A 213 12.43 -7.03 2.53
C VAL A 213 12.69 -5.61 3.03
N VAL A 214 11.76 -5.07 3.81
CA VAL A 214 11.84 -3.73 4.41
C VAL A 214 11.39 -3.78 5.87
N ARG A 215 12.00 -2.97 6.72
CA ARG A 215 11.52 -2.62 8.06
C ARG A 215 10.97 -1.21 8.02
N HIS A 216 10.01 -0.89 8.89
CA HIS A 216 9.35 0.42 8.90
C HIS A 216 9.36 1.09 10.28
N TRP A 217 9.74 2.37 10.29
CA TRP A 217 9.73 3.19 11.50
C TRP A 217 8.37 3.87 11.71
N TYR A 218 7.39 3.11 12.22
CA TYR A 218 6.01 3.56 12.41
C TYR A 218 5.85 4.76 13.36
N VAL A 219 6.39 4.66 14.57
CA VAL A 219 6.15 5.65 15.63
C VAL A 219 7.30 6.65 15.65
N ARG A 220 7.00 7.87 15.20
CA ARG A 220 7.94 9.00 15.15
C ARG A 220 7.33 10.19 15.86
N LYS A 221 7.21 10.13 17.20
CA LYS A 221 6.48 11.13 18.01
C LYS A 221 7.06 12.53 17.87
N GLU A 222 8.37 12.64 17.71
CA GLU A 222 9.08 13.92 17.65
C GLU A 222 9.18 14.49 16.23
N SER A 223 8.79 13.72 15.20
CA SER A 223 8.85 14.19 13.83
C SER A 223 7.54 14.87 13.45
N MET A 224 7.65 16.08 12.90
CA MET A 224 6.51 16.80 12.34
C MET A 224 5.79 15.95 11.27
N LYS A 225 4.46 15.98 11.31
CA LYS A 225 3.56 15.30 10.39
C LYS A 225 2.94 16.34 9.46
N TYR A 226 2.61 15.94 8.23
CA TYR A 226 2.12 16.90 7.24
C TYR A 226 0.82 17.61 7.69
N TRP A 227 -0.04 16.95 8.47
CA TRP A 227 -1.26 17.56 8.99
C TRP A 227 -1.00 18.63 10.06
N GLU A 228 0.13 18.55 10.78
CA GLU A 228 0.55 19.58 11.72
C GLU A 228 0.98 20.83 10.94
N THR A 229 1.70 20.64 9.84
CA THR A 229 2.06 21.70 8.91
C THR A 229 0.84 22.40 8.31
N VAL A 230 -0.15 21.63 7.83
CA VAL A 230 -1.44 22.19 7.37
C VAL A 230 -2.10 23.03 8.47
N SER A 231 -2.09 22.52 9.72
CA SER A 231 -2.68 23.23 10.86
C SER A 231 -1.96 24.55 11.14
N MET A 232 -0.63 24.58 11.02
CA MET A 232 0.18 25.78 11.24
C MET A 232 -0.04 26.84 10.15
N VAL A 233 -0.06 26.42 8.88
CA VAL A 233 -0.23 27.35 7.74
C VAL A 233 -1.61 27.99 7.72
N LEU A 234 -2.64 27.23 8.10
CA LEU A 234 -4.04 27.66 8.03
C LEU A 234 -4.61 28.10 9.39
N ASP A 235 -3.80 28.06 10.45
CA ASP A 235 -4.17 28.41 11.82
C ASP A 235 -5.46 27.71 12.33
N ASP A 236 -5.70 26.47 11.88
CA ASP A 236 -6.83 25.63 12.33
C ASP A 236 -6.45 24.13 12.32
N HIS A 237 -6.45 23.52 13.51
CA HIS A 237 -6.15 22.10 13.72
C HIS A 237 -7.15 21.12 13.08
N ARG A 238 -8.35 21.58 12.69
CA ARG A 238 -9.37 20.76 12.04
C ARG A 238 -9.21 20.73 10.52
N MET A 239 -8.46 21.68 9.96
CA MET A 239 -8.44 21.95 8.53
C MET A 239 -7.98 20.73 7.71
N ASN A 240 -7.01 19.97 8.19
CA ASN A 240 -6.62 18.72 7.53
C ASN A 240 -7.80 17.74 7.39
N ASN A 241 -8.58 17.57 8.46
CA ASN A 241 -9.73 16.66 8.44
C ASN A 241 -10.87 17.22 7.58
N GLU A 242 -11.07 18.54 7.56
CA GLU A 242 -12.04 19.21 6.68
C GLU A 242 -11.68 19.03 5.20
N MET A 243 -10.41 19.19 4.83
CA MET A 243 -9.95 18.92 3.47
C MET A 243 -10.13 17.45 3.09
N GLN A 244 -9.84 16.52 4.01
CA GLN A 244 -10.07 15.09 3.77
C GLN A 244 -11.57 14.73 3.66
N ASN A 245 -12.48 15.47 4.30
CA ASN A 245 -13.92 15.25 4.14
C ASN A 245 -14.40 15.46 2.70
N LEU A 246 -13.70 16.26 1.88
CA LEU A 246 -14.00 16.43 0.47
C LEU A 246 -13.50 15.22 -0.33
N THR A 247 -12.23 14.87 -0.17
CA THR A 247 -11.60 13.78 -0.94
C THR A 247 -12.12 12.41 -0.55
N ILE A 248 -12.54 12.20 0.70
CA ILE A 248 -13.11 10.92 1.12
C ILE A 248 -14.44 10.62 0.45
N GLN A 249 -15.25 11.63 0.06
CA GLN A 249 -16.48 11.40 -0.69
C GLN A 249 -16.20 10.73 -2.04
N ARG A 250 -15.07 11.08 -2.67
CA ARG A 250 -14.61 10.41 -3.90
C ARG A 250 -14.24 8.95 -3.65
N ILE A 251 -13.59 8.65 -2.53
CA ILE A 251 -13.27 7.27 -2.13
C ILE A 251 -14.55 6.48 -1.84
N MET A 252 -15.51 7.08 -1.12
CA MET A 252 -16.80 6.45 -0.86
C MET A 252 -17.54 6.15 -2.17
N PHE A 253 -17.51 7.07 -3.14
CA PHE A 253 -18.10 6.87 -4.46
C PHE A 253 -17.43 5.73 -5.22
N LEU A 254 -16.08 5.71 -5.24
CA LEU A 254 -15.27 4.66 -5.87
C LEU A 254 -15.56 3.28 -5.26
N VAL A 255 -15.58 3.19 -3.93
CA VAL A 255 -15.81 1.95 -3.18
C VAL A 255 -17.28 1.50 -3.23
N GLY A 256 -18.21 2.39 -3.61
CA GLY A 256 -19.62 2.04 -3.81
C GLY A 256 -20.47 2.09 -2.55
N TYR A 257 -20.13 2.97 -1.60
CA TYR A 257 -20.99 3.23 -0.44
C TYR A 257 -22.37 3.71 -0.90
N PRO A 258 -23.49 3.11 -0.43
CA PRO A 258 -24.83 3.45 -0.90
C PRO A 258 -25.15 4.94 -0.75
N GLU A 259 -24.77 5.54 0.38
CA GLU A 259 -24.97 6.98 0.63
C GLU A 259 -24.22 7.84 -0.40
N ALA A 260 -23.02 7.44 -0.82
CA ALA A 260 -22.24 8.18 -1.80
C ALA A 260 -22.77 8.03 -3.24
N GLN A 261 -23.63 7.05 -3.51
CA GLN A 261 -24.31 6.90 -4.80
C GLN A 261 -25.57 7.76 -4.90
N GLN A 262 -26.07 8.33 -3.78
CA GLN A 262 -27.26 9.17 -3.79
C GLN A 262 -26.97 10.55 -4.39
N GLU A 263 -27.95 11.07 -5.13
CA GLU A 263 -27.87 12.43 -5.66
C GLU A 263 -27.73 13.43 -4.51
N GLY A 264 -26.75 14.33 -4.62
CA GLY A 264 -26.52 15.37 -3.63
C GLY A 264 -25.59 14.98 -2.47
N PHE A 265 -25.18 13.71 -2.32
CA PHE A 265 -24.21 13.35 -1.28
C PHE A 265 -22.81 13.87 -1.59
N VAL A 266 -22.31 13.60 -2.80
CA VAL A 266 -20.98 14.07 -3.21
C VAL A 266 -21.03 15.54 -3.57
N GLN A 267 -20.52 16.39 -2.68
CA GLN A 267 -20.53 17.84 -2.83
C GLN A 267 -19.18 18.49 -2.49
N PRO A 268 -18.69 19.42 -3.35
CA PRO A 268 -19.26 19.78 -4.65
C PRO A 268 -19.14 18.64 -5.67
N ARG A 269 -20.02 18.60 -6.69
CA ARG A 269 -19.98 17.57 -7.75
C ARG A 269 -18.63 17.51 -8.48
N SER A 270 -17.86 18.59 -8.47
CA SER A 270 -16.48 18.65 -9.00
C SER A 270 -15.50 17.72 -8.28
N VAL A 271 -15.82 17.20 -7.10
CA VAL A 271 -15.06 16.11 -6.44
C VAL A 271 -15.00 14.86 -7.33
N LEU A 272 -16.02 14.63 -8.18
CA LEU A 272 -16.04 13.53 -9.15
C LEU A 272 -15.43 13.92 -10.51
N SER A 273 -14.69 15.03 -10.59
CA SER A 273 -13.98 15.42 -11.81
C SER A 273 -13.10 14.28 -12.30
N ARG A 274 -13.29 13.92 -13.58
CA ARG A 274 -12.59 12.81 -14.25
C ARG A 274 -12.63 11.48 -13.48
N ALA A 275 -13.64 11.24 -12.62
CA ALA A 275 -13.74 10.01 -11.83
C ALA A 275 -13.65 8.75 -12.71
N GLY A 276 -14.23 8.77 -13.92
CA GLY A 276 -14.14 7.65 -14.87
C GLY A 276 -12.70 7.29 -15.29
N ALA A 277 -11.77 8.25 -15.33
CA ALA A 277 -10.37 7.98 -15.68
C ALA A 277 -9.56 7.34 -14.55
N TYR A 278 -10.07 7.42 -13.31
CA TYR A 278 -9.43 6.90 -12.10
C TYR A 278 -10.37 5.97 -11.32
N ALA A 279 -11.39 5.43 -12.00
CA ALA A 279 -12.36 4.53 -11.43
C ALA A 279 -11.74 3.14 -11.20
N GLN A 280 -12.60 2.19 -10.83
CA GLN A 280 -12.31 0.77 -10.92
C GLN A 280 -11.88 0.35 -12.34
N GLY A 281 -11.08 -0.71 -12.43
CA GLY A 281 -10.75 -1.33 -13.71
C GLY A 281 -11.94 -2.09 -14.33
N GLY A 282 -11.76 -2.51 -15.58
CA GLY A 282 -12.79 -3.22 -16.34
C GLY A 282 -12.66 -4.75 -16.35
N VAL A 283 -11.69 -5.33 -15.63
CA VAL A 283 -11.41 -6.77 -15.67
C VAL A 283 -12.30 -7.54 -14.68
N ARG A 284 -12.54 -6.95 -13.50
CA ARG A 284 -13.38 -7.54 -12.45
C ARG A 284 -14.23 -6.44 -11.80
N SER A 285 -15.42 -6.76 -11.33
CA SER A 285 -16.35 -5.76 -10.78
C SER A 285 -16.01 -5.35 -9.33
N ARG A 286 -16.39 -4.14 -8.93
CA ARG A 286 -16.29 -3.72 -7.52
C ARG A 286 -17.08 -4.61 -6.59
N GLU A 287 -18.26 -5.07 -7.00
CA GLU A 287 -19.11 -5.96 -6.19
C GLU A 287 -18.40 -7.30 -5.93
N SER A 288 -17.72 -7.83 -6.95
CA SER A 288 -16.89 -9.04 -6.82
C SER A 288 -15.68 -8.80 -5.91
N PHE A 289 -15.03 -7.62 -5.98
CA PHE A 289 -13.98 -7.24 -5.03
C PHE A 289 -14.49 -7.20 -3.59
N LEU A 290 -15.59 -6.51 -3.34
CA LEU A 290 -16.17 -6.37 -2.00
C LEU A 290 -16.53 -7.74 -1.41
N GLY A 291 -17.15 -8.61 -2.20
CA GLY A 291 -17.39 -10.01 -1.81
C GLY A 291 -16.10 -10.80 -1.56
N HIS A 292 -15.09 -10.62 -2.41
CA HIS A 292 -13.79 -11.31 -2.33
C HIS A 292 -13.07 -11.04 -1.01
N VAL A 293 -13.07 -9.78 -0.58
CA VAL A 293 -12.41 -9.35 0.65
C VAL A 293 -13.33 -9.34 1.87
N GLY A 294 -14.60 -9.73 1.71
CA GLY A 294 -15.56 -9.81 2.80
C GLY A 294 -16.03 -8.46 3.35
N LEU A 295 -16.16 -7.45 2.49
CA LEU A 295 -16.66 -6.12 2.83
C LEU A 295 -18.13 -5.94 2.41
N ASP A 296 -18.99 -5.66 3.39
CA ASP A 296 -20.33 -5.14 3.18
C ASP A 296 -20.37 -3.67 3.60
N VAL A 297 -20.20 -2.79 2.63
CA VAL A 297 -20.17 -1.33 2.85
C VAL A 297 -21.54 -0.74 3.13
N ALA A 298 -22.63 -1.43 2.77
CA ALA A 298 -23.99 -0.97 3.03
C ALA A 298 -24.34 -1.13 4.51
N ASN A 299 -23.99 -2.28 5.09
CA ASN A 299 -24.24 -2.58 6.50
C ASN A 299 -23.04 -2.26 7.41
N LYS A 300 -21.91 -1.82 6.83
CA LYS A 300 -20.65 -1.55 7.53
C LYS A 300 -20.13 -2.77 8.30
N ILE A 301 -20.23 -3.94 7.65
CA ILE A 301 -19.80 -5.23 8.19
C ILE A 301 -18.55 -5.68 7.45
N PHE A 302 -17.59 -6.21 8.20
CA PHE A 302 -16.41 -6.87 7.66
C PHE A 302 -16.38 -8.31 8.17
N THR A 303 -16.33 -9.25 7.23
CA THR A 303 -16.15 -10.68 7.51
C THR A 303 -14.77 -11.08 7.00
N GLN A 304 -13.85 -11.33 7.92
CA GLN A 304 -12.48 -11.71 7.56
C GLN A 304 -12.45 -12.96 6.66
N PRO A 305 -11.83 -12.89 5.46
CA PRO A 305 -11.78 -14.05 4.59
C PRO A 305 -10.81 -15.13 5.12
N GLU A 306 -11.32 -16.35 5.31
CA GLU A 306 -10.52 -17.50 5.77
C GLU A 306 -9.38 -17.83 4.81
N TRP A 307 -9.60 -17.68 3.50
CA TRP A 307 -8.54 -17.91 2.50
C TRP A 307 -7.34 -17.00 2.71
N CYS A 308 -7.56 -15.78 3.19
CA CYS A 308 -6.51 -14.80 3.42
C CYS A 308 -5.69 -15.15 4.67
N THR A 309 -6.35 -15.50 5.77
CA THR A 309 -5.67 -15.85 7.03
C THR A 309 -4.93 -17.19 6.95
N THR A 310 -5.43 -18.13 6.17
CA THR A 310 -4.78 -19.43 5.94
C THR A 310 -3.75 -19.38 4.81
N GLY A 311 -3.72 -18.31 4.02
CA GLY A 311 -2.85 -18.19 2.84
C GLY A 311 -3.21 -19.17 1.72
N THR A 312 -4.45 -19.66 1.70
CA THR A 312 -4.95 -20.59 0.67
C THR A 312 -5.50 -19.80 -0.53
N HIS A 313 -5.82 -20.52 -1.61
CA HIS A 313 -6.45 -19.88 -2.77
C HIS A 313 -7.88 -19.45 -2.42
N PRO A 314 -8.32 -18.27 -2.89
CA PRO A 314 -9.71 -17.87 -2.74
C PRO A 314 -10.65 -18.87 -3.45
N PRO A 315 -11.88 -19.06 -2.94
CA PRO A 315 -12.86 -19.92 -3.60
C PRO A 315 -13.13 -19.50 -5.04
N ALA A 316 -13.27 -20.48 -5.95
CA ALA A 316 -13.50 -20.23 -7.37
C ALA A 316 -14.76 -19.38 -7.67
N SER A 317 -15.73 -19.36 -6.76
CA SER A 317 -16.99 -18.60 -6.89
C SER A 317 -16.83 -17.08 -6.79
N VAL A 318 -15.66 -16.57 -6.40
CA VAL A 318 -15.40 -15.13 -6.24
C VAL A 318 -14.33 -14.61 -7.21
N ALA A 319 -13.97 -15.42 -8.21
CA ALA A 319 -13.01 -15.07 -9.25
C ALA A 319 -13.67 -14.59 -10.57
N GLY A 320 -14.99 -14.44 -10.58
CA GLY A 320 -15.79 -13.99 -11.73
C GLY A 320 -16.00 -12.49 -11.76
#